data_AF-A0AAU3DK49-F1
#
_entry.id   AF-A0AAU3DK49-F1
#
_cell.length_a   1.000
_cell.length_b   1.000
_cell.length_c   1.000
_cell.angle_alpha   90.00
_cell.angle_beta   90.00
_cell.angle_gamma   90.00
#
_symmetry.space_group_name_H-M   'P 1'
#
loop_
_entity.id
_entity.type
_entity.pdbx_description
1 polymer ?
#
loop_
_entity_poly.entity_id
_entity_poly.type
_entity_poly.pdbx_seq_one_letter_code
_entity_poly.pdbx_strand_id
1 'polypeptide(L)'
;MSDEEDRMRAAELVAAKWKVVLESDHDLIDPAMPRAAHAHPRLRELSPMVSHGALYLHRCIRFPWTKDVGALFRRAGGGFMVIRNSDHTVLGEPETLEEAIELIVANLPEGTGPAIDGTADDL
;
A
#
# COMPACT_ATOMS: atom_id res chain seq x y z
N MET A 1 13.95 -23.99 0.55
CA MET A 1 14.44 -22.65 0.94
C MET A 1 13.99 -22.45 2.37
N SER A 2 14.81 -21.79 3.18
CA SER A 2 14.44 -21.45 4.55
C SER A 2 13.40 -20.33 4.55
N ASP A 3 12.48 -20.29 5.52
CA ASP A 3 11.51 -19.20 5.69
C ASP A 3 12.20 -17.81 5.70
N GLU A 4 13.44 -17.75 6.18
CA GLU A 4 14.24 -16.52 6.16
C GLU A 4 14.65 -16.09 4.74
N GLU A 5 15.07 -17.03 3.90
CA GLU A 5 15.46 -16.75 2.51
C GLU A 5 14.26 -16.24 1.72
N ASP A 6 13.08 -16.81 1.96
CA ASP A 6 11.83 -16.39 1.33
C ASP A 6 11.40 -14.99 1.77
N ARG A 7 11.54 -14.67 3.08
CA ARG A 7 11.31 -13.32 3.60
C ARG A 7 12.26 -12.29 3.00
N MET A 8 13.56 -12.60 2.91
CA MET A 8 14.56 -11.71 2.31
C MET A 8 14.24 -11.44 0.84
N ARG A 9 13.92 -12.48 0.07
CA ARG A 9 13.51 -12.35 -1.34
C ARG A 9 12.25 -11.51 -1.49
N ALA A 10 11.24 -11.72 -0.65
CA ALA A 10 10.03 -10.92 -0.66
C ALA A 10 10.31 -9.44 -0.37
N ALA A 11 11.18 -9.16 0.61
CA ALA A 11 11.59 -7.79 0.94
C ALA A 11 12.32 -7.10 -0.24
N GLU A 12 13.19 -7.82 -0.95
CA GLU A 12 13.86 -7.29 -2.15
C GLU A 12 12.87 -6.95 -3.27
N LEU A 13 11.88 -7.82 -3.51
CA LEU A 13 10.82 -7.59 -4.49
C LEU A 13 9.92 -6.40 -4.11
N VAL A 14 9.59 -6.26 -2.83
CA VAL A 14 8.84 -5.10 -2.29
C VAL A 14 9.66 -3.81 -2.47
N ALA A 15 10.95 -3.82 -2.14
CA ALA A 15 11.82 -2.66 -2.32
C ALA A 15 11.93 -2.25 -3.80
N ALA A 16 12.03 -3.22 -4.71
CA ALA A 16 12.04 -2.96 -6.15
C ALA A 16 10.73 -2.32 -6.63
N LYS A 17 9.57 -2.78 -6.14
CA LYS A 17 8.28 -2.17 -6.44
C LYS A 17 8.14 -0.75 -5.89
N TRP A 18 8.58 -0.53 -4.66
CA TRP A 18 8.61 0.83 -4.08
C TRP A 18 9.48 1.77 -4.88
N LYS A 19 10.65 1.32 -5.34
CA LYS A 19 11.50 2.12 -6.23
C LYS A 19 10.73 2.57 -7.47
N VAL A 20 10.06 1.65 -8.17
CA VAL A 20 9.25 1.98 -9.36
C VAL A 20 8.14 3.00 -9.04
N VAL A 21 7.42 2.81 -7.94
CA VAL A 21 6.34 3.72 -7.52
C VAL A 21 6.86 5.09 -7.10
N LEU A 22 8.00 5.17 -6.42
CA LEU A 22 8.62 6.43 -6.00
C LEU A 22 9.24 7.22 -7.16
N GLU A 23 9.66 6.52 -8.22
CA GLU A 23 10.19 7.09 -9.47
C GLU A 23 9.10 7.37 -10.51
N SER A 24 7.83 7.09 -10.18
CA SER A 24 6.69 7.30 -11.10
C SER A 24 6.45 8.77 -11.40
N ASP A 25 5.98 9.04 -12.62
CA ASP A 25 5.67 10.40 -13.09
C ASP A 25 4.51 11.03 -12.30
N HIS A 26 4.57 12.35 -12.13
CA HIS A 26 3.53 13.15 -11.46
C HIS A 26 2.16 13.08 -12.14
N ASP A 27 2.13 12.76 -13.43
CA ASP A 27 0.90 12.51 -14.19
C ASP A 27 0.20 11.20 -13.77
N LEU A 28 0.93 10.25 -13.18
CA LEU A 28 0.39 8.96 -12.75
C LEU A 28 -0.17 9.00 -11.32
N ILE A 29 0.50 9.75 -10.43
CA ILE A 29 0.11 9.94 -9.04
C ILE A 29 0.81 11.18 -8.49
N ASP A 30 0.19 11.86 -7.52
CA ASP A 30 0.91 12.86 -6.73
C ASP A 30 2.06 12.19 -5.96
N PRO A 31 3.32 12.54 -6.23
CA PRO A 31 4.45 11.82 -5.67
C PRO A 31 4.63 12.05 -4.16
N ALA A 32 3.89 12.98 -3.52
CA ALA A 32 3.82 13.06 -2.07
C ALA A 32 3.13 11.85 -1.43
N MET A 33 2.12 11.27 -2.09
CA MET A 33 1.38 10.09 -1.60
C MET A 33 2.27 8.85 -1.37
N PRO A 34 3.01 8.34 -2.38
CA PRO A 34 3.88 7.18 -2.18
C PRO A 34 5.06 7.49 -1.26
N ARG A 35 5.57 8.73 -1.23
CA ARG A 35 6.63 9.13 -0.29
C ARG A 35 6.17 9.08 1.16
N ALA A 36 4.98 9.60 1.45
CA ALA A 36 4.40 9.55 2.80
C ALA A 36 4.16 8.10 3.26
N ALA A 37 3.58 7.27 2.38
CA ALA A 37 3.37 5.85 2.70
C ALA A 37 4.68 5.10 2.92
N HIS A 38 5.69 5.29 2.05
CA HIS A 38 7.00 4.65 2.17
C HIS A 38 7.79 5.10 3.40
N ALA A 39 7.54 6.30 3.93
CA ALA A 39 8.17 6.76 5.17
C ALA A 39 7.68 5.99 6.40
N HIS A 40 6.48 5.42 6.36
CA HIS A 40 5.91 4.68 7.48
C HIS A 40 6.43 3.22 7.52
N PRO A 41 7.08 2.76 8.61
CA PRO A 41 7.75 1.46 8.66
C PRO A 41 6.87 0.25 8.34
N ARG A 42 5.60 0.26 8.77
CA ARG A 42 4.67 -0.85 8.50
C ARG A 42 4.16 -0.86 7.06
N LEU A 43 4.09 0.30 6.40
CA LEU A 43 3.53 0.38 5.05
C LEU A 43 4.59 0.13 3.98
N ARG A 44 5.84 0.55 4.20
CA ARG A 44 6.97 0.25 3.29
C ARG A 44 7.27 -1.24 3.14
N GLU A 45 6.81 -2.07 4.08
CA GLU A 45 6.93 -3.53 4.01
C GLU A 45 5.80 -4.18 3.19
N LEU A 46 4.77 -3.42 2.79
CA LEU A 46 3.70 -3.88 1.92
C LEU A 46 4.04 -3.66 0.44
N SER A 47 3.39 -4.42 -0.45
CA SER A 47 3.60 -4.32 -1.89
C SER A 47 2.81 -3.13 -2.47
N PRO A 48 3.46 -2.10 -3.05
CA PRO A 48 2.76 -0.94 -3.57
C PRO A 48 2.28 -1.17 -5.02
N MET A 49 1.22 -0.47 -5.40
CA MET A 49 0.76 -0.31 -6.78
C MET A 49 0.11 1.07 -6.95
N VAL A 50 0.35 1.69 -8.11
CA VAL A 50 -0.39 2.89 -8.54
C VAL A 50 -1.40 2.49 -9.62
N SER A 51 -2.64 2.94 -9.47
CA SER A 51 -3.67 2.77 -10.50
C SER A 51 -4.70 3.89 -10.38
N HIS A 52 -5.11 4.48 -11.51
CA HIS A 52 -6.11 5.57 -11.56
C HIS A 52 -5.78 6.75 -10.61
N GLY A 53 -4.50 7.12 -10.46
CA GLY A 53 -4.10 8.20 -9.55
C GLY A 53 -4.13 7.86 -8.06
N ALA A 54 -4.42 6.60 -7.69
CA ALA A 54 -4.50 6.12 -6.32
C ALA A 54 -3.35 5.17 -5.98
N LEU A 55 -2.96 5.17 -4.70
CA LEU A 55 -1.96 4.26 -4.15
C LEU A 55 -2.67 3.09 -3.46
N TYR A 56 -2.33 1.88 -3.89
CA TYR A 56 -2.76 0.62 -3.29
C TYR A 56 -1.59 -0.03 -2.57
N LEU A 57 -1.88 -0.70 -1.47
CA LEU A 57 -0.94 -1.52 -0.72
C LEU A 57 -1.54 -2.93 -0.58
N HIS A 58 -0.69 -3.93 -0.76
CA HIS A 58 -1.11 -5.34 -0.72
C HIS A 58 -0.20 -6.14 0.23
N ARG A 59 -0.79 -7.13 0.91
CA ARG A 59 -0.07 -8.05 1.81
C ARG A 59 0.66 -9.18 1.05
N CYS A 60 0.50 -9.27 -0.26
CA CYS A 60 1.14 -10.25 -1.13
C CYS A 60 1.62 -9.59 -2.43
N ILE A 61 2.68 -10.13 -3.03
CA ILE A 61 3.35 -9.52 -4.19
C ILE A 61 2.69 -9.95 -5.51
N ARG A 62 2.26 -11.22 -5.60
CA ARG A 62 1.73 -11.85 -6.82
C ARG A 62 0.21 -11.75 -6.87
N PHE A 63 -0.30 -11.74 -8.09
CA PHE A 63 -1.73 -11.78 -8.34
C PHE A 63 -2.29 -13.19 -8.09
N PRO A 64 -3.51 -13.34 -7.52
CA PRO A 64 -4.42 -12.29 -7.06
C PRO A 64 -3.92 -11.57 -5.80
N TRP A 65 -4.08 -10.24 -5.75
CA TRP A 65 -3.68 -9.43 -4.60
C TRP A 65 -4.78 -9.32 -3.55
N THR A 66 -4.40 -9.13 -2.28
CA THR A 66 -5.36 -8.75 -1.24
C THR A 66 -5.97 -7.37 -1.52
N LYS A 67 -7.19 -7.14 -1.03
CA LYS A 67 -7.95 -5.89 -1.21
C LYS A 67 -8.37 -5.26 0.12
N ASP A 68 -7.80 -5.74 1.21
CA ASP A 68 -8.21 -5.53 2.59
C ASP A 68 -7.45 -4.41 3.30
N VAL A 69 -6.39 -3.87 2.68
CA VAL A 69 -5.70 -2.64 3.11
C VAL A 69 -6.37 -1.43 2.47
N GLY A 70 -6.44 -0.31 3.20
CA GLY A 70 -6.98 0.95 2.70
C GLY A 70 -6.13 1.51 1.56
N ALA A 71 -6.77 1.74 0.41
CA ALA A 71 -6.19 2.44 -0.73
C ALA A 71 -6.36 3.95 -0.58
N LEU A 72 -5.33 4.71 -0.93
CA LEU A 72 -5.26 6.15 -0.78
C LEU A 72 -5.59 6.86 -2.09
N PHE A 73 -6.63 7.68 -2.06
CA PHE A 73 -7.10 8.50 -3.17
C PHE A 73 -6.92 9.99 -2.86
N ARG A 74 -6.56 10.77 -3.87
CA ARG A 74 -6.66 12.24 -3.81
C ARG A 74 -8.08 12.68 -4.21
N ARG A 75 -8.63 13.68 -3.52
CA ARG A 75 -9.96 14.23 -3.82
C ARG A 75 -9.87 15.47 -4.73
N ALA A 76 -10.87 15.66 -5.59
CA ALA A 76 -10.92 16.76 -6.56
C ALA A 76 -11.08 18.17 -5.93
N GLY A 77 -11.24 18.27 -4.62
CA GLY A 77 -11.36 19.55 -3.88
C GLY A 77 -10.22 19.80 -2.88
N GLY A 78 -9.16 18.98 -2.91
CA GLY A 78 -8.18 18.91 -1.81
C GLY A 78 -8.52 17.79 -0.83
N GLY A 79 -7.55 17.45 0.02
CA GLY A 79 -7.63 16.32 0.93
C GLY A 79 -7.58 14.95 0.24
N PHE A 80 -7.88 13.93 1.03
CA PHE A 80 -7.71 12.53 0.68
C PHE A 80 -8.94 11.71 1.05
N MET A 81 -8.99 10.49 0.52
CA MET A 81 -9.99 9.50 0.86
C MET A 81 -9.31 8.15 0.95
N VAL A 82 -9.64 7.38 1.99
CA VAL A 82 -9.11 6.02 2.19
C VAL A 82 -10.26 5.03 2.03
N ILE A 83 -10.13 4.11 1.06
CA ILE A 83 -11.15 3.10 0.76
C ILE A 83 -10.56 1.71 0.89
N ARG A 84 -11.23 0.82 1.62
CA ARG A 84 -10.92 -0.61 1.60
C ARG A 84 -11.68 -1.28 0.47
N ASN A 85 -10.95 -1.88 -0.46
CA ASN A 85 -11.53 -2.41 -1.70
C ASN A 85 -12.23 -3.77 -1.55
N SER A 86 -11.97 -4.51 -0.48
CA SER A 86 -12.57 -5.82 -0.26
C SER A 86 -14.08 -5.74 -0.04
N ASP A 87 -14.55 -4.63 0.54
CA ASP A 87 -15.95 -4.39 0.89
C ASP A 87 -16.46 -2.99 0.48
N HIS A 88 -15.63 -2.21 -0.21
CA HIS A 88 -15.91 -0.84 -0.63
C HIS A 88 -16.19 0.13 0.52
N THR A 89 -15.73 -0.18 1.74
CA THR A 89 -15.89 0.70 2.89
C THR A 89 -14.97 1.92 2.76
N VAL A 90 -15.56 3.13 2.86
CA VAL A 90 -14.81 4.37 3.06
C VAL A 90 -14.36 4.41 4.53
N LEU A 91 -13.06 4.27 4.76
CA LEU A 91 -12.47 4.31 6.11
C LEU A 91 -12.43 5.74 6.66
N GLY A 92 -12.37 6.73 5.77
CA GLY A 92 -12.41 8.14 6.12
C GLY A 92 -11.93 9.06 5.00
N GLU A 93 -12.08 10.35 5.25
CA GLU A 93 -11.74 11.44 4.33
C GLU A 93 -10.84 12.48 5.01
N PRO A 94 -9.56 12.15 5.26
CA PRO A 94 -8.63 13.03 5.94
C PRO A 94 -8.22 14.23 5.06
N GLU A 95 -7.89 15.35 5.69
CA GLU A 95 -7.46 16.56 4.99
C GLU A 95 -5.96 16.53 4.66
N THR A 96 -5.18 15.76 5.42
CA THR A 96 -3.72 15.65 5.26
C THR A 96 -3.26 14.24 4.89
N LEU A 97 -2.06 14.13 4.32
CA LEU A 97 -1.45 12.82 4.01
C LEU A 97 -1.13 12.06 5.29
N GLU A 98 -0.64 12.76 6.30
CA GLU A 98 -0.27 12.19 7.59
C GLU A 98 -1.47 11.51 8.25
N GLU A 99 -2.61 12.19 8.31
CA GLU A 99 -3.87 11.59 8.81
C GLU A 99 -4.32 10.40 7.96
N ALA A 100 -4.12 10.46 6.63
CA ALA A 100 -4.45 9.35 5.75
C ALA A 100 -3.57 8.12 5.98
N ILE A 101 -2.27 8.31 6.18
CA ILE A 101 -1.33 7.24 6.50
C ILE A 101 -1.69 6.62 7.86
N GLU A 102 -1.93 7.43 8.88
CA GLU A 102 -2.34 6.94 10.20
C GLU A 102 -3.68 6.18 10.13
N LEU A 103 -4.62 6.67 9.32
CA LEU A 103 -5.90 5.99 9.11
C LEU A 103 -5.73 4.62 8.45
N ILE A 104 -4.85 4.49 7.44
CA ILE A 104 -4.53 3.21 6.83
C ILE A 104 -3.90 2.27 7.86
N VAL A 105 -2.93 2.76 8.63
CA VAL A 105 -2.19 1.97 9.63
C VAL A 105 -3.11 1.48 10.75
N ALA A 106 -4.03 2.34 11.22
CA ALA A 106 -5.01 2.02 12.25
C ALA A 106 -6.04 0.98 11.80
N ASN A 107 -6.26 0.84 10.49
CA ASN A 107 -7.21 -0.10 9.89
C ASN A 107 -6.53 -1.26 9.16
N LEU A 108 -5.23 -1.48 9.36
CA LEU A 108 -4.57 -2.67 8.81
C LEU A 108 -5.22 -3.94 9.37
N PRO A 109 -5.44 -4.98 8.53
CA PRO A 109 -5.91 -6.27 9.00
C PRO A 109 -5.04 -6.80 10.15
N GLU A 110 -5.67 -7.49 11.11
CA GLU A 110 -4.94 -8.13 12.20
C GLU A 110 -3.89 -9.11 11.64
N GLY A 111 -2.71 -9.14 12.25
CA GLY A 111 -1.60 -9.98 11.78
C GLY A 111 -0.90 -9.47 10.51
N THR A 112 -1.19 -8.25 10.03
CA THR A 112 -0.45 -7.67 8.90
C THR A 112 1.04 -7.51 9.25
N GLY A 113 1.88 -8.31 8.59
CA GLY A 113 3.34 -8.19 8.56
C GLY A 113 3.85 -7.82 7.15
N PRO A 114 5.15 -8.05 6.88
CA PRO A 114 5.72 -7.84 5.56
C PRO A 114 4.99 -8.61 4.47
N ALA A 115 4.89 -8.04 3.27
CA ALA A 115 4.25 -8.71 2.16
C ALA A 115 5.03 -9.95 1.73
N ILE A 116 4.29 -11.04 1.47
CA ILE A 116 4.87 -12.33 1.05
C ILE A 116 5.07 -12.40 -0.48
N ASP A 117 6.08 -13.17 -0.93
CA ASP A 117 6.20 -13.56 -2.35
C ASP A 117 5.21 -14.68 -2.71
N GLY A 118 3.92 -14.36 -2.55
CA GLY A 118 2.79 -15.24 -2.82
C GLY A 118 1.58 -14.44 -3.29
N THR A 119 0.42 -15.07 -3.22
CA THR A 119 -0.89 -14.55 -3.60
C THR A 119 -1.79 -14.34 -2.38
N ALA A 120 -3.00 -13.83 -2.60
CA ALA A 120 -4.00 -13.70 -1.55
C ALA A 120 -4.43 -15.05 -0.93
N ASP A 121 -4.30 -16.15 -1.67
CA ASP A 121 -4.66 -17.50 -1.18
C ASP A 121 -3.62 -18.08 -0.22
N ASP A 122 -2.43 -17.46 -0.13
CA ASP A 122 -1.33 -17.85 0.74
C ASP A 122 -1.35 -17.11 2.10
N LEU A 123 -2.42 -16.36 2.41
CA LEU A 123 -2.58 -15.47 3.57
C LEU A 123 -3.75 -15.83 4.50
#